data_AF-A0A0F9JMJ0-F1
#
_entry.id   AF-A0A0F9JMJ0-F1
#
_cell.length_a   1.000
_cell.length_b   1.000
_cell.length_c   1.000
_cell.angle_alpha   90.00
_cell.angle_beta   90.00
_cell.angle_gamma   90.00
#
_symmetry.space_group_name_H-M   'P 1'
#
loop_
_entity.id
_entity.type
_entity.pdbx_description
1 polymer ?
#
loop_
_entity_poly.entity_id
_entity_poly.type
_entity_poly.pdbx_seq_one_letter_code
_entity_poly.pdbx_strand_id
1 'polypeptide(L)'
;MIIAIFGIFPYLLLSRYVREHSEHIPEEKSPLLKSIKLAFKNPSFRVYLIYDGISVFFLNTIMVSLPFYITWVLELMDGINVLLFWIGPIICLIISIPIILKISSKFSTKASITYYLGVIMIGSFFSFFAGLSGNWILVSVGFSIFMSGFAGDFIQHNPMRADTIDYDYWKISGERREGLYAGIGPLLSEPMISVALMITPALMTAFRLIYVDAVGGLEATKGITLASLSVNISMTLLPGIACLIGLIVWVKFYPLTGEVVKEMKIELRNMHKWKRRDYEQSRGN
;
A
#
# COMPACT_ATOMS: atom_id res chain seq x y z
N MET A 1 -1.60 27.32 6.97
CA MET A 1 -1.28 27.69 8.37
C MET A 1 -2.34 27.20 9.35
N ILE A 2 -3.65 27.44 9.11
CA ILE A 2 -4.75 26.94 9.96
C ILE A 2 -4.77 25.40 10.08
N ILE A 3 -4.52 24.68 8.98
CA ILE A 3 -4.47 23.21 8.96
C ILE A 3 -3.29 22.66 9.80
N ALA A 4 -2.15 23.34 9.79
CA ALA A 4 -0.97 22.94 10.57
C ALA A 4 -1.21 23.09 12.09
N ILE A 5 -1.86 24.19 12.50
CA ILE A 5 -2.22 24.44 13.90
C ILE A 5 -3.24 23.39 14.38
N PHE A 6 -4.21 23.06 13.53
CA PHE A 6 -5.22 22.03 13.85
C PHE A 6 -4.61 20.62 13.97
N GLY A 7 -3.53 20.32 13.24
CA GLY A 7 -2.79 19.06 13.35
C GLY A 7 -1.89 18.95 14.59
N ILE A 8 -1.38 20.08 15.10
CA ILE A 8 -0.53 20.11 16.31
C ILE A 8 -1.35 19.88 17.59
N PHE A 9 -2.60 20.36 17.61
CA PHE A 9 -3.49 20.23 18.77
C PHE A 9 -3.71 18.78 19.24
N PRO A 10 -4.13 17.82 18.37
CA PRO A 10 -4.29 16.42 18.78
C PRO A 10 -2.96 15.76 19.14
N TYR A 11 -1.83 16.16 18.51
CA TYR A 11 -0.50 15.64 18.85
C TYR A 11 -0.09 16.01 20.29
N LEU A 12 -0.29 17.27 20.68
CA LEU A 12 -0.03 17.73 22.05
C LEU A 12 -0.96 17.06 23.08
N LEU A 13 -2.22 16.83 22.70
CA LEU A 13 -3.22 16.18 23.55
C LEU A 13 -2.87 14.71 23.80
N LEU A 14 -2.46 13.99 22.75
CA LEU A 14 -2.00 12.60 22.82
C LEU A 14 -0.71 12.46 23.63
N SER A 15 0.28 13.33 23.39
CA SER A 15 1.54 13.32 24.16
C SER A 15 1.32 13.54 25.66
N ARG A 16 0.30 14.34 26.04
CA ARG A 16 -0.02 14.59 27.45
C ARG A 16 -0.77 13.45 28.12
N TYR A 17 -1.62 12.73 27.37
CA TYR A 17 -2.48 11.67 27.92
C TYR A 17 -1.89 10.26 27.81
N VAL A 18 -1.14 9.98 26.75
CA VAL A 18 -0.54 8.66 26.50
C VAL A 18 0.86 8.65 27.12
N ARG A 19 0.95 8.12 28.35
CA ARG A 19 2.24 7.85 28.98
C ARG A 19 2.82 6.56 28.37
N GLU A 20 3.98 6.66 27.74
CA GLU A 20 4.75 5.47 27.35
C GLU A 20 5.12 4.69 28.62
N HIS A 21 4.98 3.37 28.56
CA HIS A 21 5.34 2.50 29.68
C HIS A 21 6.88 2.50 29.77
N SER A 22 7.42 2.92 30.92
CA SER A 22 8.87 3.03 31.15
C SER A 22 9.63 1.71 30.97
N GLU A 23 8.94 0.57 31.03
CA GLU A 23 9.45 -0.79 30.76
C GLU A 23 9.96 -0.99 29.31
N HIS A 24 9.65 -0.08 28.39
CA HIS A 24 10.00 -0.19 26.97
C HIS A 24 10.98 0.88 26.50
N ILE A 25 11.41 1.79 27.39
CA ILE A 25 12.38 2.83 27.08
C ILE A 25 13.78 2.22 27.24
N PRO A 26 14.58 2.10 26.17
CA PRO A 26 15.95 1.59 26.31
C PRO A 26 16.80 2.55 27.15
N GLU A 27 17.60 1.99 28.06
CA GLU A 27 18.48 2.74 28.98
C GLU A 27 19.53 3.58 28.24
N GLU A 28 19.94 3.16 27.03
CA GLU A 28 20.86 3.89 26.16
C GLU A 28 20.27 4.13 24.76
N LYS A 29 20.30 5.38 24.31
CA LYS A 29 19.90 5.73 22.94
C LYS A 29 20.94 5.19 21.95
N SER A 30 20.61 4.09 21.28
CA SER A 30 21.41 3.58 20.15
C SER A 30 21.59 4.69 19.09
N PRO A 31 22.83 4.95 18.61
CA PRO A 31 23.07 5.96 17.59
C PRO A 31 22.23 5.72 16.33
N LEU A 32 21.59 6.77 15.79
CA LEU A 32 20.64 6.66 14.68
C LEU A 32 21.18 5.88 13.49
N LEU A 33 22.43 6.15 13.07
CA LEU A 33 23.09 5.44 11.96
C LEU A 33 23.26 3.93 12.21
N LYS A 34 23.55 3.55 13.46
CA LYS A 34 23.66 2.13 13.85
C LYS A 34 22.29 1.47 13.83
N SER A 35 21.27 2.17 14.32
CA SER A 35 19.88 1.72 14.30
C SER A 35 19.33 1.54 12.88
N ILE A 36 19.63 2.47 11.96
CA ILE A 36 19.28 2.36 10.54
C ILE A 36 19.95 1.12 9.92
N LYS A 37 21.27 0.94 10.12
CA LYS A 37 21.99 -0.24 9.58
C LYS A 37 21.44 -1.55 10.12
N LEU A 38 21.05 -1.59 11.40
CA LEU A 38 20.39 -2.75 12.01
C LEU A 38 19.01 -3.00 11.40
N ALA A 39 18.21 -1.96 11.15
CA ALA A 39 16.92 -2.10 10.49
C ALA A 39 17.07 -2.69 9.08
N PHE A 40 18.05 -2.25 8.28
CA PHE A 40 18.32 -2.85 6.96
C PHE A 40 18.84 -4.29 7.02
N LYS A 41 19.39 -4.74 8.15
CA LYS A 41 19.75 -6.14 8.36
C LYS A 41 18.50 -7.04 8.49
N ASN A 42 17.37 -6.47 8.88
CA ASN A 42 16.10 -7.17 8.98
C ASN A 42 15.56 -7.56 7.58
N PRO A 43 15.47 -8.86 7.25
CA PRO A 43 14.92 -9.31 5.96
C PRO A 43 13.45 -8.90 5.78
N SER A 44 12.64 -8.94 6.84
CA SER A 44 11.23 -8.52 6.79
C SER A 44 11.11 -7.03 6.45
N PHE A 45 12.01 -6.21 7.00
CA PHE A 45 12.01 -4.77 6.74
C PHE A 45 12.37 -4.43 5.29
N ARG A 46 13.35 -5.11 4.71
CA ARG A 46 13.73 -4.89 3.30
C ARG A 46 12.57 -5.18 2.35
N VAL A 47 11.85 -6.26 2.61
CA VAL A 47 10.65 -6.61 1.82
C VAL A 47 9.52 -5.62 2.09
N TYR A 48 9.36 -5.16 3.34
CA TYR A 48 8.38 -4.13 3.69
C TYR A 48 8.60 -2.82 2.95
N LEU A 49 9.84 -2.34 2.88
CA LEU A 49 10.18 -1.12 2.13
C LEU A 49 9.79 -1.24 0.65
N ILE A 50 10.11 -2.36 0.01
CA ILE A 50 9.78 -2.58 -1.40
C ILE A 50 8.26 -2.64 -1.60
N TYR A 51 7.57 -3.39 -0.74
CA TYR A 51 6.11 -3.48 -0.78
C TYR A 51 5.44 -2.12 -0.62
N ASP A 52 5.86 -1.33 0.38
CA ASP A 52 5.32 0.01 0.62
C ASP A 52 5.56 0.94 -0.58
N GLY A 53 6.76 0.91 -1.16
CA GLY A 53 7.07 1.64 -2.39
C GLY A 53 6.15 1.26 -3.56
N ILE A 54 5.87 -0.03 -3.75
CA ILE A 54 4.99 -0.53 -4.81
C ILE A 54 3.53 -0.15 -4.55
N SER A 55 3.05 -0.28 -3.31
CA SER A 55 1.72 0.12 -2.87
C SER A 55 1.48 1.60 -3.15
N VAL A 56 2.40 2.46 -2.73
CA VAL A 56 2.29 3.91 -2.92
C VAL A 56 2.42 4.30 -4.40
N PHE A 57 3.32 3.67 -5.16
CA PHE A 57 3.40 3.87 -6.61
C PHE A 57 2.06 3.56 -7.28
N PHE A 58 1.52 2.37 -7.01
CA PHE A 58 0.25 1.87 -7.53
C PHE A 58 -0.92 2.81 -7.21
N LEU A 59 -1.08 3.21 -5.95
CA LEU A 59 -2.16 4.08 -5.50
C LEU A 59 -2.11 5.43 -6.22
N ASN A 60 -0.92 6.04 -6.29
CA ASN A 60 -0.76 7.36 -6.90
C ASN A 60 -0.94 7.31 -8.43
N THR A 61 -0.46 6.27 -9.10
CA THR A 61 -0.72 6.08 -10.54
C THR A 61 -2.22 6.09 -10.81
N ILE A 62 -3.01 5.33 -10.04
CA ILE A 62 -4.47 5.27 -10.21
C ILE A 62 -5.13 6.60 -9.93
N MET A 63 -4.73 7.28 -8.85
CA MET A 63 -5.27 8.59 -8.51
C MET A 63 -5.04 9.61 -9.63
N VAL A 64 -3.85 9.61 -10.23
CA VAL A 64 -3.55 10.48 -11.37
C VAL A 64 -4.32 10.07 -12.61
N SER A 65 -4.40 8.77 -12.94
CA SER A 65 -4.99 8.32 -14.20
C SER A 65 -6.52 8.31 -14.19
N LEU A 66 -7.17 8.23 -13.02
CA LEU A 66 -8.63 8.10 -12.91
C LEU A 66 -9.40 9.25 -13.58
N PRO A 67 -9.09 10.55 -13.39
CA PRO A 67 -9.79 11.64 -14.08
C PRO A 67 -9.67 11.56 -15.60
N PHE A 68 -8.48 11.19 -16.11
CA PHE A 68 -8.25 10.99 -17.53
C PHE A 68 -9.01 9.77 -18.05
N TYR A 69 -9.12 8.71 -17.25
CA TYR A 69 -9.86 7.51 -17.61
C TYR A 69 -11.35 7.79 -17.72
N ILE A 70 -11.90 8.60 -16.82
CA ILE A 70 -13.31 9.01 -16.91
C ILE A 70 -13.54 9.80 -18.20
N THR A 71 -12.70 10.79 -18.51
CA THR A 71 -12.89 11.70 -19.66
C THR A 71 -12.57 11.08 -21.02
N TRP A 72 -11.49 10.30 -21.13
CA TRP A 72 -11.01 9.77 -22.41
C TRP A 72 -11.43 8.33 -22.70
N VAL A 73 -11.99 7.63 -21.70
CA VAL A 73 -12.45 6.23 -21.86
C VAL A 73 -13.93 6.11 -21.53
N LEU A 74 -14.41 6.65 -20.40
CA LEU A 74 -15.80 6.45 -19.95
C LEU A 74 -16.80 7.50 -20.47
N GLU A 75 -16.43 8.76 -20.72
CA GLU A 75 -17.34 9.78 -21.28
C GLU A 75 -17.73 9.51 -22.75
N LEU A 76 -17.06 8.56 -23.40
CA LEU A 76 -17.52 7.97 -24.65
C LEU A 76 -18.82 7.15 -24.47
N MET A 77 -19.23 6.89 -23.22
CA MET A 77 -20.43 6.15 -22.85
C MET A 77 -21.52 7.09 -22.36
N ASP A 78 -22.79 6.73 -22.58
CA ASP A 78 -23.94 7.46 -22.02
C ASP A 78 -23.87 7.53 -20.48
N GLY A 79 -24.36 8.63 -19.88
CA GLY A 79 -24.27 8.87 -18.43
C GLY A 79 -24.87 7.77 -17.54
N ILE A 80 -25.91 7.07 -18.01
CA ILE A 80 -26.48 5.90 -17.31
C ILE A 80 -25.50 4.72 -17.33
N ASN A 81 -24.81 4.48 -18.45
CA ASN A 81 -23.85 3.39 -18.58
C ASN A 81 -22.61 3.64 -17.70
N VAL A 82 -22.18 4.89 -17.54
CA VAL A 82 -21.12 5.27 -16.60
C VAL A 82 -21.53 4.97 -15.15
N LEU A 83 -22.78 5.24 -14.77
CA LEU A 83 -23.28 4.90 -13.44
C LEU A 83 -23.29 3.37 -13.24
N LEU A 84 -23.82 2.62 -14.21
CA LEU A 84 -23.86 1.15 -14.16
C LEU A 84 -22.46 0.52 -14.07
N PHE A 85 -21.48 1.12 -14.74
CA PHE A 85 -20.08 0.68 -14.72
C PHE A 85 -19.51 0.63 -13.29
N TRP A 86 -19.85 1.60 -12.43
CA TRP A 86 -19.29 1.73 -11.09
C TRP A 86 -20.01 0.90 -10.01
N ILE A 87 -21.24 0.44 -10.26
CA ILE A 87 -22.01 -0.36 -9.29
C ILE A 87 -21.26 -1.65 -8.92
N GLY A 88 -20.81 -2.42 -9.93
CA GLY A 88 -20.06 -3.66 -9.71
C GLY A 88 -18.78 -3.46 -8.89
N PRO A 89 -17.88 -2.56 -9.30
CA PRO A 89 -16.64 -2.28 -8.58
C PRO A 89 -16.84 -1.83 -7.13
N ILE A 90 -17.83 -0.99 -6.86
CA ILE A 90 -18.12 -0.53 -5.48
C ILE A 90 -18.66 -1.67 -4.62
N ILE A 91 -19.56 -2.51 -5.14
CA ILE A 91 -20.08 -3.67 -4.41
C ILE A 91 -18.93 -4.64 -4.08
N CYS A 92 -18.06 -4.91 -5.05
CA CYS A 92 -16.90 -5.78 -4.86
C CYS A 92 -15.91 -5.25 -3.82
N LEU A 93 -15.70 -3.93 -3.76
CA LEU A 93 -14.88 -3.29 -2.72
C LEU A 93 -15.44 -3.52 -1.31
N ILE A 94 -16.76 -3.38 -1.14
CA ILE A 94 -17.39 -3.53 0.18
C ILE A 94 -17.36 -5.00 0.63
N ILE A 95 -17.66 -5.93 -0.29
CA ILE A 95 -17.68 -7.36 0.00
C ILE A 95 -16.28 -7.91 0.28
N SER A 96 -15.23 -7.32 -0.31
CA SER A 96 -13.87 -7.84 -0.12
C SER A 96 -13.28 -7.56 1.25
N ILE A 97 -13.69 -6.49 1.94
CA ILE A 97 -13.23 -6.15 3.29
C ILE A 97 -13.34 -7.33 4.27
N PRO A 98 -14.53 -7.93 4.50
CA PRO A 98 -14.64 -9.07 5.41
C PRO A 98 -13.87 -10.31 4.93
N ILE A 99 -13.73 -10.51 3.62
CA ILE A 99 -12.97 -11.63 3.04
C ILE A 99 -11.49 -11.49 3.40
N ILE A 100 -10.91 -10.32 3.16
CA ILE A 100 -9.49 -10.03 3.42
C ILE A 100 -9.19 -10.12 4.92
N LEU A 101 -10.06 -9.58 5.78
CA LEU A 101 -9.92 -9.69 7.23
C LEU A 101 -9.97 -11.15 7.71
N LYS A 102 -10.87 -11.97 7.13
CA LYS A 102 -10.97 -13.39 7.44
C LYS A 102 -9.76 -14.19 6.98
N ILE A 103 -9.18 -13.86 5.82
CA ILE A 103 -7.93 -14.49 5.34
C ILE A 103 -6.76 -14.11 6.25
N SER A 104 -6.62 -12.83 6.59
CA SER A 104 -5.55 -12.31 7.45
C SER A 104 -5.56 -12.94 8.84
N SER A 105 -6.75 -13.08 9.44
CA SER A 105 -6.91 -13.71 10.77
C SER A 105 -6.74 -15.23 10.76
N LYS A 106 -7.23 -15.93 9.74
CA LYS A 106 -7.22 -17.41 9.70
C LYS A 106 -5.87 -17.98 9.25
N PHE A 107 -5.23 -17.36 8.26
CA PHE A 107 -4.01 -17.90 7.65
C PHE A 107 -2.77 -17.13 8.10
N SER A 108 -2.63 -15.89 7.63
CA SER A 108 -1.54 -14.97 8.00
C SER A 108 -1.66 -13.66 7.21
N THR A 109 -0.94 -12.64 7.68
CA THR A 109 -0.66 -11.40 6.93
C THR A 109 -0.07 -11.71 5.54
N LYS A 110 0.87 -12.67 5.46
CA LYS A 110 1.46 -13.12 4.18
C LYS A 110 0.43 -13.61 3.18
N ALA A 111 -0.47 -14.50 3.62
CA ALA A 111 -1.52 -15.05 2.75
C ALA A 111 -2.51 -13.98 2.28
N SER A 112 -2.87 -13.06 3.18
CA SER A 112 -3.74 -11.92 2.85
C SER A 112 -3.12 -11.03 1.77
N ILE A 113 -1.83 -10.70 1.91
CA ILE A 113 -1.11 -9.86 0.95
C ILE A 113 -0.95 -10.52 -0.41
N THR A 114 -0.60 -11.81 -0.43
CA THR A 114 -0.55 -12.59 -1.68
C THR A 114 -1.91 -12.62 -2.38
N TYR A 115 -2.99 -12.79 -1.63
CA TYR A 115 -4.35 -12.84 -2.17
C TYR A 115 -4.71 -11.51 -2.86
N TYR A 116 -4.63 -10.37 -2.16
CA TYR A 116 -5.10 -9.13 -2.78
C TYR A 116 -4.16 -8.63 -3.89
N LEU A 117 -2.83 -8.78 -3.76
CA LEU A 117 -1.90 -8.42 -4.85
C LEU A 117 -2.18 -9.25 -6.11
N GLY A 118 -2.48 -10.54 -5.94
CA GLY A 118 -2.88 -11.42 -7.04
C GLY A 118 -4.21 -11.00 -7.67
N VAL A 119 -5.21 -10.66 -6.85
CA VAL A 119 -6.52 -10.21 -7.32
C VAL A 119 -6.42 -8.88 -8.07
N ILE A 120 -5.66 -7.90 -7.55
CA ILE A 120 -5.40 -6.63 -8.23
C ILE A 120 -4.73 -6.88 -9.57
N MET A 121 -3.66 -7.69 -9.60
CA MET A 121 -2.94 -8.03 -10.83
C MET A 121 -3.87 -8.67 -11.88
N ILE A 122 -4.67 -9.66 -11.50
CA ILE A 122 -5.62 -10.33 -12.40
C ILE A 122 -6.67 -9.35 -12.92
N GLY A 123 -7.26 -8.54 -12.03
CA GLY A 123 -8.25 -7.54 -12.39
C GLY A 123 -7.69 -6.47 -13.34
N SER A 124 -6.49 -5.98 -13.07
CA SER A 124 -5.77 -5.02 -13.90
C SER A 124 -5.49 -5.56 -15.30
N PHE A 125 -4.92 -6.77 -15.42
CA PHE A 125 -4.65 -7.35 -16.74
C PHE A 125 -5.93 -7.69 -17.50
N PHE A 126 -6.94 -8.24 -16.81
CA PHE A 126 -8.23 -8.53 -17.44
C PHE A 126 -8.88 -7.24 -17.96
N SER A 127 -8.89 -6.18 -17.15
CA SER A 127 -9.42 -4.86 -17.53
C SER A 127 -8.68 -4.26 -18.73
N PHE A 128 -7.36 -4.41 -18.78
CA PHE A 128 -6.55 -3.97 -19.92
C PHE A 128 -6.98 -4.64 -21.23
N PHE A 129 -7.02 -5.98 -21.26
CA PHE A 129 -7.43 -6.73 -22.46
C PHE A 129 -8.90 -6.49 -22.81
N ALA A 130 -9.78 -6.38 -21.82
CA ALA A 130 -11.18 -6.03 -22.01
C ALA A 130 -11.31 -4.63 -22.65
N GLY A 131 -10.48 -3.67 -22.25
CA GLY A 131 -10.49 -2.33 -22.82
C GLY A 131 -10.08 -2.28 -24.30
N LEU A 132 -9.22 -3.21 -24.75
CA LEU A 132 -8.88 -3.35 -26.17
C LEU A 132 -10.05 -3.88 -27.01
N SER A 133 -10.96 -4.66 -26.41
CA SER A 133 -12.14 -5.19 -27.09
C SER A 133 -13.26 -4.17 -27.29
N GLY A 134 -13.17 -3.00 -26.63
CA GLY A 134 -14.22 -1.96 -26.65
C GLY A 134 -15.49 -2.32 -25.86
N ASN A 135 -15.54 -3.48 -25.21
CA ASN A 135 -16.71 -3.90 -24.43
C ASN A 135 -16.63 -3.39 -22.99
N TRP A 136 -17.37 -2.32 -22.70
CA TRP A 136 -17.39 -1.68 -21.39
C TRP A 136 -17.87 -2.58 -20.24
N ILE A 137 -18.71 -3.59 -20.52
CA ILE A 137 -19.19 -4.54 -19.51
C ILE A 137 -18.03 -5.42 -19.02
N LEU A 138 -17.20 -5.92 -19.96
CA LEU A 138 -16.02 -6.70 -19.61
C LEU A 138 -15.00 -5.87 -18.83
N VAL A 139 -14.85 -4.59 -19.18
CA VAL A 139 -14.00 -3.66 -18.44
C VAL A 139 -14.53 -3.46 -17.01
N SER A 140 -15.85 -3.32 -16.84
CA SER A 140 -16.47 -3.22 -15.50
C SER A 140 -16.24 -4.48 -14.67
N VAL A 141 -16.32 -5.66 -15.27
CA VAL A 141 -15.98 -6.93 -14.60
C VAL A 141 -14.51 -6.95 -14.16
N GLY A 142 -13.58 -6.52 -15.02
CA GLY A 142 -12.17 -6.39 -14.68
C GLY A 142 -11.92 -5.42 -13.52
N PHE A 143 -12.55 -4.24 -13.58
CA PHE A 143 -12.52 -3.25 -12.50
C PHE A 143 -13.15 -3.77 -11.20
N SER A 144 -14.13 -4.66 -11.29
CA SER A 144 -14.75 -5.27 -10.11
C SER A 144 -13.80 -6.23 -9.40
N ILE A 145 -13.11 -7.07 -10.17
CA ILE A 145 -12.04 -7.93 -9.65
C ILE A 145 -10.93 -7.06 -9.05
N PHE A 146 -10.49 -6.05 -9.78
CA PHE A 146 -9.48 -5.09 -9.32
C PHE A 146 -9.84 -4.44 -7.97
N MET A 147 -11.04 -3.87 -7.86
CA MET A 147 -11.51 -3.18 -6.65
C MET A 147 -11.68 -4.12 -5.46
N SER A 148 -11.96 -5.40 -5.70
CA SER A 148 -12.00 -6.38 -4.60
C SER A 148 -10.64 -6.53 -3.89
N GLY A 149 -9.51 -6.35 -4.59
CA GLY A 149 -8.20 -6.37 -3.96
C GLY A 149 -7.78 -5.03 -3.33
N PHE A 150 -8.36 -3.91 -3.78
CA PHE A 150 -7.95 -2.56 -3.40
C PHE A 150 -8.01 -2.28 -1.89
N ALA A 151 -9.05 -2.76 -1.21
CA ALA A 151 -9.19 -2.61 0.24
C ALA A 151 -8.06 -3.28 1.05
N GLY A 152 -7.39 -4.29 0.47
CA GLY A 152 -6.34 -5.05 1.15
C GLY A 152 -5.13 -4.22 1.50
N ASP A 153 -4.79 -3.25 0.65
CA ASP A 153 -3.63 -2.39 0.83
C ASP A 153 -3.75 -1.52 2.10
N PHE A 154 -4.91 -0.90 2.31
CA PHE A 154 -5.21 -0.12 3.52
C PHE A 154 -5.24 -0.96 4.80
N ILE A 155 -5.74 -2.20 4.71
CA ILE A 155 -5.92 -3.07 5.88
C ILE A 155 -4.60 -3.71 6.30
N GLN A 156 -3.79 -4.21 5.35
CA GLN A 156 -2.62 -5.05 5.66
C GLN A 156 -1.34 -4.26 5.90
N HIS A 157 -1.28 -2.98 5.50
CA HIS A 157 -0.09 -2.14 5.70
C HIS A 157 0.30 -2.05 7.20
N ASN A 158 -0.66 -1.78 8.09
CA ASN A 158 -0.40 -1.64 9.52
C ASN A 158 0.00 -2.96 10.22
N PRO A 159 -0.73 -4.08 10.04
CA PRO A 159 -0.31 -5.39 10.56
C PRO A 159 1.08 -5.82 10.09
N MET A 160 1.42 -5.54 8.83
CA MET A 160 2.72 -5.91 8.27
C MET A 160 3.88 -5.10 8.88
N ARG A 161 3.65 -3.80 9.11
CA ARG A 161 4.61 -2.96 9.83
C ARG A 161 4.80 -3.47 11.27
N ALA A 162 3.72 -3.83 11.95
CA ALA A 162 3.78 -4.41 13.29
C ALA A 162 4.56 -5.73 13.32
N ASP A 163 4.27 -6.66 12.40
CA ASP A 163 4.97 -7.95 12.29
C ASP A 163 6.49 -7.75 12.05
N THR A 164 6.87 -6.71 11.29
CA THR A 164 8.28 -6.38 11.02
C THR A 164 9.00 -5.86 12.27
N ILE A 165 8.33 -5.01 13.05
CA ILE A 165 8.87 -4.46 14.31
C ILE A 165 9.01 -5.58 15.35
N ASP A 166 8.00 -6.44 15.46
CA ASP A 166 8.01 -7.58 16.37
C ASP A 166 9.12 -8.59 16.00
N TYR A 167 9.40 -8.79 14.71
CA TYR A 167 10.52 -9.62 14.26
C TYR A 167 11.88 -9.01 14.59
N ASP A 168 12.03 -7.69 14.45
CA ASP A 168 13.26 -6.98 14.85
C ASP A 168 13.54 -7.17 16.35
N TYR A 169 12.49 -7.00 17.17
CA TYR A 169 12.57 -7.19 18.61
C TYR A 169 12.97 -8.63 18.98
N TRP A 170 12.41 -9.63 18.30
CA TRP A 170 12.67 -11.04 18.60
C TRP A 170 14.05 -11.54 18.15
N LYS A 171 14.54 -11.16 16.96
CA LYS A 171 15.73 -11.79 16.35
C LYS A 171 16.96 -10.90 16.22
N ILE A 172 16.84 -9.57 16.29
CA ILE A 172 17.91 -8.66 15.87
C ILE A 172 18.32 -7.72 16.98
N SER A 173 17.39 -6.90 17.47
CA SER A 173 17.72 -5.78 18.35
C SER A 173 17.44 -6.05 19.82
N GLY A 174 16.45 -6.87 20.16
CA GLY A 174 16.00 -7.05 21.55
C GLY A 174 15.30 -5.81 22.15
N GLU A 175 15.10 -4.77 21.34
CA GLU A 175 14.56 -3.46 21.73
C GLU A 175 13.41 -3.06 20.81
N ARG A 176 12.32 -2.51 21.36
CA ARG A 176 11.21 -2.04 20.54
C ARG A 176 11.58 -0.70 19.90
N ARG A 177 11.70 -0.69 18.57
CA ARG A 177 12.13 0.48 17.79
C ARG A 177 11.03 1.03 16.90
N GLU A 178 9.83 1.18 17.45
CA GLU A 178 8.64 1.62 16.71
C GLU A 178 8.85 2.97 16.00
N GLY A 179 9.42 3.96 16.69
CA GLY A 179 9.69 5.27 16.11
C GLY A 179 10.70 5.25 14.96
N LEU A 180 11.67 4.33 14.98
CA LEU A 180 12.63 4.15 13.90
C LEU A 180 11.93 3.60 12.64
N TYR A 181 11.14 2.55 12.80
CA TYR A 181 10.41 1.93 11.69
C TYR A 181 9.30 2.85 11.16
N ALA A 182 8.68 3.67 12.00
CA ALA A 182 7.74 4.71 11.58
C ALA A 182 8.41 5.81 10.75
N GLY A 183 9.65 6.20 11.08
CA GLY A 183 10.38 7.24 10.36
C GLY A 183 11.10 6.77 9.09
N ILE A 184 11.64 5.55 9.06
CA ILE A 184 12.35 5.01 7.89
C ILE A 184 11.41 4.26 6.95
N GLY A 185 10.25 3.79 7.42
CA GLY A 185 9.25 3.12 6.58
C GLY A 185 8.95 3.87 5.28
N PRO A 186 8.69 5.20 5.32
CA PRO A 186 8.38 5.98 4.13
C PRO A 186 9.56 6.25 3.17
N LEU A 187 10.77 5.76 3.47
CA LEU A 187 11.98 6.12 2.73
C LEU A 187 11.91 5.80 1.23
N LEU A 188 11.23 4.69 0.87
CA LEU A 188 11.06 4.29 -0.53
C LEU A 188 9.72 4.77 -1.11
N SER A 189 8.66 4.81 -0.31
CA SER A 189 7.33 5.21 -0.79
C SER A 189 7.24 6.68 -1.18
N GLU A 190 7.88 7.59 -0.43
CA GLU A 190 7.84 9.03 -0.72
C GLU A 190 8.43 9.37 -2.11
N PRO A 191 9.64 8.89 -2.50
CA PRO A 191 10.11 9.03 -3.87
C PRO A 191 9.20 8.37 -4.92
N MET A 192 8.56 7.25 -4.58
CA MET A 192 7.68 6.54 -5.52
C MET A 192 6.41 7.32 -5.86
N ILE A 193 5.94 8.21 -4.98
CA ILE A 193 4.90 9.20 -5.32
C ILE A 193 5.36 10.03 -6.52
N SER A 194 6.55 10.62 -6.44
CA SER A 194 7.09 11.45 -7.52
C SER A 194 7.27 10.66 -8.82
N VAL A 195 7.73 9.41 -8.72
CA VAL A 195 7.87 8.52 -9.88
C VAL A 195 6.51 8.22 -10.52
N ALA A 196 5.47 7.93 -9.73
CA ALA A 196 4.11 7.69 -10.23
C ALA A 196 3.51 8.94 -10.91
N LEU A 197 3.69 10.11 -10.29
CA LEU A 197 3.25 11.40 -10.82
C LEU A 197 3.99 11.80 -12.11
N MET A 198 5.22 11.33 -12.31
CA MET A 198 6.00 11.59 -13.52
C MET A 198 5.68 10.61 -14.65
N ILE A 199 5.66 9.30 -14.36
CA ILE A 199 5.49 8.25 -15.39
C ILE A 199 4.10 8.32 -16.02
N THR A 200 3.06 8.56 -15.23
CA THR A 200 1.67 8.55 -15.70
C THR A 200 1.42 9.62 -16.79
N PRO A 201 1.74 10.91 -16.57
CA PRO A 201 1.59 11.94 -17.60
C PRO A 201 2.62 11.82 -18.71
N ALA A 202 3.85 11.35 -18.42
CA ALA A 202 4.87 11.13 -19.45
C ALA A 202 4.40 10.07 -20.47
N LEU A 203 3.75 9.00 -20.01
CA LEU A 203 3.16 7.99 -20.88
C LEU A 203 2.05 8.60 -21.75
N MET A 204 1.12 9.36 -21.17
CA MET A 204 0.06 10.03 -21.93
C MET A 204 0.64 11.01 -22.98
N THR A 205 1.66 11.77 -22.61
CA THR A 205 2.36 12.71 -23.50
C THR A 205 3.06 11.98 -24.65
N ALA A 206 3.67 10.81 -24.39
CA ALA A 206 4.31 9.99 -25.42
C ALA A 206 3.33 9.55 -26.51
N PHE A 207 2.07 9.28 -26.13
CA PHE A 207 0.97 8.98 -27.05
C PHE A 207 0.30 10.24 -27.65
N ARG A 208 0.88 11.42 -27.43
CA ARG A 208 0.44 12.73 -27.95
C ARG A 208 -0.92 13.18 -27.42
N LEU A 209 -1.22 12.84 -26.16
CA LEU A 209 -2.22 13.55 -25.38
C LEU A 209 -1.54 14.75 -24.73
N ILE A 210 -1.57 15.91 -25.39
CA ILE A 210 -0.86 17.12 -24.96
C ILE A 210 -1.85 18.21 -24.60
N TYR A 211 -1.47 19.07 -23.64
CA TYR A 211 -2.23 20.27 -23.35
C TYR A 211 -2.00 21.29 -24.47
N VAL A 212 -3.08 21.80 -25.05
CA VAL A 212 -3.04 22.81 -26.11
C VAL A 212 -3.70 24.07 -25.60
N ASP A 213 -2.90 25.11 -25.33
CA ASP A 213 -3.36 26.39 -24.78
C ASP A 213 -4.48 27.03 -25.62
N ALA A 214 -4.45 26.83 -26.94
CA ALA A 214 -5.47 27.35 -27.86
C ALA A 214 -6.87 26.73 -27.65
N VAL A 215 -6.94 25.50 -27.12
CA VAL A 215 -8.19 24.79 -26.80
C VAL A 215 -8.51 24.90 -25.30
N GLY A 216 -7.56 25.41 -24.49
CA GLY A 216 -7.69 25.48 -23.03
C GLY A 216 -7.75 24.10 -22.36
N GLY A 217 -7.34 23.04 -23.06
CA GLY A 217 -7.57 21.66 -22.67
C GLY A 217 -6.58 20.66 -23.28
N LEU A 218 -6.75 19.38 -22.94
CA LEU A 218 -5.96 18.29 -23.51
C LEU A 218 -6.51 17.95 -24.90
N GLU A 219 -5.62 17.82 -25.87
CA GLU A 219 -5.96 17.46 -27.25
C GLU A 219 -5.20 16.20 -27.68
N ALA A 220 -5.92 15.30 -28.34
CA ALA A 220 -5.37 14.06 -28.89
C ALA A 220 -4.84 14.27 -30.31
N THR A 221 -3.60 14.77 -30.44
CA THR A 221 -3.03 15.19 -31.74
C THR A 221 -2.85 14.02 -32.75
N LYS A 222 -2.83 12.77 -32.27
CA LYS A 222 -2.73 11.55 -33.13
C LYS A 222 -4.02 10.73 -33.21
N GLY A 223 -5.13 11.29 -32.73
CA GLY A 223 -6.45 10.63 -32.73
C GLY A 223 -6.84 10.06 -31.36
N ILE A 224 -8.15 9.99 -31.15
CA ILE A 224 -8.80 9.64 -29.88
C ILE A 224 -8.44 8.20 -29.43
N THR A 225 -8.24 7.29 -30.38
CA THR A 225 -7.92 5.88 -30.09
C THR A 225 -6.54 5.68 -29.46
N LEU A 226 -5.53 6.45 -29.87
CA LEU A 226 -4.21 6.40 -29.24
C LEU A 226 -4.23 7.05 -27.85
N ALA A 227 -4.99 8.13 -27.69
CA ALA A 227 -5.18 8.80 -26.41
C ALA A 227 -5.86 7.86 -25.40
N SER A 228 -6.99 7.26 -25.76
CA SER A 228 -7.72 6.32 -24.89
C SER A 228 -6.88 5.08 -24.55
N LEU A 229 -6.08 4.57 -25.49
CA LEU A 229 -5.14 3.48 -25.22
C LEU A 229 -4.08 3.88 -24.17
N SER A 230 -3.50 5.07 -24.28
CA SER A 230 -2.48 5.54 -23.33
C SER A 230 -3.00 5.68 -21.91
N VAL A 231 -4.24 6.16 -21.79
CA VAL A 231 -4.95 6.33 -20.52
C VAL A 231 -5.33 4.96 -19.95
N ASN A 232 -5.76 4.02 -20.81
CA ASN A 232 -6.04 2.65 -20.39
C ASN A 232 -4.76 1.95 -19.88
N ILE A 233 -3.64 2.02 -20.61
CA ILE A 233 -2.34 1.48 -20.17
C ILE A 233 -1.94 2.05 -18.80
N SER A 234 -2.11 3.37 -18.63
CA SER A 234 -1.78 4.07 -17.39
C SER A 234 -2.64 3.61 -16.21
N MET A 235 -3.94 3.42 -16.43
CA MET A 235 -4.89 3.06 -15.38
C MET A 235 -4.90 1.57 -15.03
N THR A 236 -4.60 0.68 -15.99
CA THR A 236 -4.76 -0.77 -15.81
C THR A 236 -3.43 -1.50 -15.86
N LEU A 237 -2.70 -1.39 -16.97
CA LEU A 237 -1.49 -2.19 -17.22
C LEU A 237 -0.34 -1.82 -16.28
N LEU A 238 -0.09 -0.52 -16.09
CA LEU A 238 1.01 -0.02 -15.26
C LEU A 238 0.84 -0.43 -13.78
N PRO A 239 -0.33 -0.20 -13.14
CA PRO A 239 -0.69 -0.79 -11.85
C PRO A 239 -0.54 -2.32 -11.79
N GLY A 240 -1.01 -3.03 -12.82
CA GLY A 240 -0.95 -4.50 -12.88
C GLY A 240 0.48 -5.04 -12.88
N ILE A 241 1.39 -4.41 -13.63
CA ILE A 241 2.81 -4.77 -13.65
C ILE A 241 3.47 -4.49 -12.29
N ALA A 242 3.18 -3.34 -11.68
CA ALA A 242 3.70 -3.01 -10.35
C ALA A 242 3.26 -4.05 -9.31
N CYS A 243 1.98 -4.43 -9.30
CA CYS A 243 1.45 -5.47 -8.43
C CYS A 243 2.04 -6.86 -8.71
N LEU A 244 2.31 -7.20 -9.99
CA LEU A 244 3.00 -8.45 -10.35
C LEU A 244 4.42 -8.50 -9.77
N ILE A 245 5.19 -7.41 -9.92
CA ILE A 245 6.53 -7.30 -9.34
C ILE A 245 6.45 -7.42 -7.81
N GLY A 246 5.51 -6.71 -7.19
CA GLY A 246 5.25 -6.78 -5.75
C GLY A 246 4.92 -8.18 -5.28
N LEU A 247 4.06 -8.89 -6.00
CA LEU A 247 3.67 -10.27 -5.70
C LEU A 247 4.87 -11.22 -5.77
N ILE A 248 5.72 -11.10 -6.80
CA ILE A 248 6.92 -11.93 -6.96
C ILE A 248 7.89 -11.70 -5.81
N VAL A 249 8.16 -10.43 -5.48
CA VAL A 249 9.05 -10.06 -4.38
C VAL A 249 8.48 -10.59 -3.06
N TRP A 250 7.18 -10.42 -2.84
CA TRP A 250 6.49 -10.84 -1.64
C TRP A 250 6.54 -12.36 -1.42
N VAL A 251 6.20 -13.15 -2.44
CA VAL A 251 6.14 -14.60 -2.33
C VAL A 251 7.53 -15.18 -2.09
N LYS A 252 8.55 -14.68 -2.80
CA LYS A 252 9.92 -15.23 -2.75
C LYS A 252 10.72 -14.79 -1.54
N PHE A 253 10.65 -13.52 -1.14
CA PHE A 253 11.59 -12.95 -0.17
C PHE A 253 10.99 -12.70 1.22
N TYR A 254 9.65 -12.68 1.37
CA TYR A 254 9.06 -12.41 2.68
C TYR A 254 9.24 -13.61 3.63
N PRO A 255 10.01 -13.47 4.72
CA PRO A 255 10.43 -14.60 5.56
C PRO A 255 9.35 -15.02 6.58
N LEU A 256 8.40 -14.14 6.88
CA LEU A 256 7.38 -14.35 7.91
C LEU A 256 6.22 -15.17 7.36
N THR A 257 6.32 -16.49 7.47
CA THR A 257 5.20 -17.41 7.25
C THR A 257 4.28 -17.46 8.47
N GLY A 258 3.04 -17.98 8.31
CA GLY A 258 2.08 -18.05 9.42
C GLY A 258 2.57 -18.84 10.63
N GLU A 259 3.44 -19.83 10.43
CA GLU A 259 4.07 -20.61 11.51
C GLU A 259 5.10 -19.76 12.28
N VAL A 260 5.98 -19.07 11.55
CA VAL A 260 6.99 -18.17 12.15
C VAL A 260 6.32 -17.05 12.94
N VAL A 261 5.21 -16.49 12.43
CA VAL A 261 4.45 -15.46 13.15
C VAL A 261 3.82 -16.02 14.43
N LYS A 262 3.35 -17.27 14.43
CA LYS A 262 2.80 -17.91 15.65
C LYS A 262 3.88 -18.15 16.69
N GLU A 263 5.04 -18.68 16.28
CA GLU A 263 6.20 -18.88 17.14
C GLU A 263 6.66 -17.54 17.74
N MET A 264 6.85 -16.53 16.90
CA MET A 264 7.22 -15.17 17.31
C MET A 264 6.24 -14.62 18.36
N LYS A 265 4.92 -14.76 18.15
CA LYS A 265 3.90 -14.31 19.12
C LYS A 265 3.95 -15.06 20.45
N ILE A 266 4.37 -16.33 20.47
CA ILE A 266 4.55 -17.10 21.71
C ILE A 266 5.78 -16.57 22.47
N GLU A 267 6.91 -16.43 21.78
CA GLU A 267 8.16 -15.94 22.36
C GLU A 267 8.04 -14.51 22.88
N LEU A 268 7.37 -13.62 22.13
CA LEU A 268 7.10 -12.25 22.56
C LEU A 268 6.33 -12.20 23.89
N ARG A 269 5.32 -13.06 24.06
CA ARG A 269 4.57 -13.13 25.32
C ARG A 269 5.46 -13.57 26.49
N ASN A 270 6.40 -14.49 26.26
CA ASN A 270 7.34 -14.93 27.28
C ASN A 270 8.32 -13.81 27.66
N MET A 271 8.88 -13.10 26.66
CA MET A 271 9.77 -11.96 26.89
C MET A 271 9.08 -10.82 27.65
N HIS A 272 7.81 -10.52 27.32
CA HIS A 272 7.04 -9.50 28.04
C HIS A 272 6.75 -9.91 29.49
N LYS A 273 6.43 -11.19 29.75
CA LYS A 273 6.26 -11.69 31.12
C LYS A 273 7.55 -11.62 31.93
N TRP A 274 8.68 -11.92 31.31
CA TRP A 274 9.99 -11.84 31.98
C TRP A 274 10.35 -10.39 32.32
N LYS A 275 10.29 -9.46 31.36
CA LYS A 275 10.58 -8.03 31.61
C LYS A 275 9.66 -7.41 32.66
N ARG A 276 8.38 -7.79 32.66
CA ARG A 276 7.43 -7.26 33.65
C ARG A 276 7.76 -7.74 35.07
N ARG A 277 8.16 -9.00 35.23
CA ARG A 277 8.63 -9.53 36.53
C ARG A 277 9.91 -8.84 36.99
N ASP A 278 10.85 -8.64 36.09
CA ASP A 278 12.12 -7.95 36.37
C ASP A 278 11.87 -6.49 36.80
N TYR A 279 10.98 -5.79 36.10
CA TYR A 279 10.56 -4.44 36.46
C TYR A 279 9.84 -4.38 37.82
N GLU A 280 8.91 -5.29 38.09
CA GLU A 280 8.21 -5.39 39.39
C GLU A 280 9.18 -5.68 40.54
N GLN A 281 10.23 -6.48 40.31
CA GLN A 281 11.29 -6.74 41.29
C GLN A 281 12.20 -5.51 41.51
N SER A 282 12.54 -4.77 40.44
CA SER A 282 13.34 -3.55 40.54
C SER A 282 12.64 -2.40 41.29
N ARG A 283 11.30 -2.42 41.37
CA ARG A 283 10.47 -1.47 42.14
C ARG A 283 10.15 -1.92 43.56
N GLY A 284 10.35 -3.20 43.88
CA GLY A 284 10.07 -3.79 45.19
C GLY A 284 11.22 -3.68 46.19
N ASN A 285 12.39 -3.21 45.75
CA ASN A 285 13.55 -2.81 46.56
C ASN A 285 13.68 -1.29 46.60
#